data_AF-A0A5N5CZF6-F1
#
_entry.id   AF-A0A5N5CZF6-F1
#
_cell.length_a   1.000
_cell.length_b   1.000
_cell.length_c   1.000
_cell.angle_alpha   90.00
_cell.angle_beta   90.00
_cell.angle_gamma   90.00
#
_symmetry.space_group_name_H-M   'P 1'
#
loop_
_entity.id
_entity.type
_entity.pdbx_description
1 polymer ?
#
loop_
_entity_poly.entity_id
_entity_poly.type
_entity_poly.pdbx_seq_one_letter_code
_entity_poly.pdbx_strand_id
1 'polypeptide(L)'
;MFSTRSPAEHKHLKTAVASKFSLTSLRDMEPFVDECSDIFLDAMRDLAGTPVDLGEWLQWYAFDVIGAITFRQRFGFMEKRQDVENMISGIETGLWYGALVGQVPGLHALLLGQQWVMNLLDRVPALQAVHPIPKITRVLKDAIEKYDGTRDEGGAQDFLAQFRSEQVKNESRMSQRDLINHLMNNLQVPLLGEFLHLISDWHTGSPEAIRRLSL
;
A
#
# COMPACT_ATOMS: atom_id res chain seq x y z
N MET A 1 -6.02 11.21 -3.79
CA MET A 1 -6.50 12.05 -2.67
C MET A 1 -5.42 13.01 -2.20
N PHE A 2 -4.25 12.55 -1.75
CA PHE A 2 -3.20 13.43 -1.19
C PHE A 2 -2.41 14.27 -2.21
N SER A 3 -2.47 13.92 -3.50
CA SER A 3 -1.78 14.64 -4.58
C SER A 3 -2.60 15.78 -5.21
N THR A 4 -3.89 15.93 -4.85
CA THR A 4 -4.72 16.99 -5.43
C THR A 4 -4.47 18.32 -4.72
N ARG A 5 -4.40 19.39 -5.52
CA ARG A 5 -4.26 20.77 -5.02
C ARG A 5 -5.61 21.49 -4.87
N SER A 6 -6.69 20.92 -5.41
CA SER A 6 -8.03 21.50 -5.36
C SER A 6 -8.75 21.05 -4.09
N PRO A 7 -9.21 21.98 -3.23
CA PRO A 7 -10.01 21.63 -2.05
C PRO A 7 -11.33 20.92 -2.39
N ALA A 8 -11.96 21.31 -3.51
CA ALA A 8 -13.20 20.70 -3.97
C ALA A 8 -12.98 19.24 -4.38
N GLU A 9 -11.90 18.98 -5.12
CA GLU A 9 -11.50 17.64 -5.54
C GLU A 9 -11.11 16.77 -4.33
N HIS A 10 -10.35 17.34 -3.40
CA HIS A 10 -9.99 16.64 -2.17
C HIS A 10 -11.23 16.25 -1.37
N LYS A 11 -12.20 17.17 -1.23
CA LYS A 11 -13.47 16.91 -0.56
C LYS A 11 -14.26 15.82 -1.30
N HIS A 12 -14.30 15.85 -2.63
CA HIS A 12 -14.96 14.85 -3.46
C HIS A 12 -14.41 13.45 -3.16
N LEU A 13 -13.10 13.24 -3.36
CA LEU A 13 -12.42 11.97 -3.13
C LEU A 13 -12.59 11.49 -1.67
N LYS A 14 -12.43 12.39 -0.69
CA LYS A 14 -12.59 12.05 0.73
C LYS A 14 -14.02 11.57 1.05
N THR A 15 -15.02 12.33 0.63
CA THR A 15 -16.42 12.07 0.99
C THR A 15 -17.02 10.87 0.24
N ALA A 16 -16.40 10.43 -0.85
CA ALA A 16 -16.78 9.22 -1.57
C ALA A 16 -16.50 7.94 -0.74
N VAL A 17 -15.41 7.91 0.03
CA VAL A 17 -14.99 6.70 0.78
C VAL A 17 -15.14 6.80 2.29
N ALA A 18 -15.31 8.00 2.86
CA ALA A 18 -15.23 8.21 4.31
C ALA A 18 -16.12 7.28 5.16
N SER A 19 -17.34 6.98 4.72
CA SER A 19 -18.26 6.09 5.47
C SER A 19 -17.79 4.64 5.51
N LYS A 20 -17.00 4.21 4.52
CA LYS A 20 -16.46 2.85 4.41
C LYS A 20 -15.36 2.55 5.43
N PHE A 21 -14.75 3.59 6.00
CA PHE A 21 -13.76 3.51 7.09
C PHE A 21 -14.40 3.75 8.47
N SER A 22 -15.73 3.72 8.59
CA SER A 22 -16.41 3.81 9.88
C SER A 22 -16.20 2.54 10.71
N LEU A 23 -16.24 2.65 12.04
CA LEU A 23 -16.10 1.49 12.95
C LEU A 23 -17.10 0.37 12.64
N THR A 24 -18.33 0.73 12.22
CA THR A 24 -19.35 -0.25 11.83
C THR A 24 -18.92 -1.04 10.60
N SER A 25 -18.35 -0.37 9.58
CA SER A 25 -17.86 -1.01 8.36
C SER A 25 -16.61 -1.86 8.62
N LEU A 26 -15.70 -1.36 9.46
CA LEU A 26 -14.48 -2.09 9.83
C LEU A 26 -14.77 -3.36 10.64
N ARG A 27 -15.82 -3.35 11.48
CA ARG A 27 -16.26 -4.55 12.20
C ARG A 27 -16.64 -5.68 11.24
N ASP A 28 -17.23 -5.37 10.10
CA ASP A 28 -17.60 -6.39 9.10
C ASP A 28 -16.35 -7.01 8.42
N MET A 29 -15.16 -6.42 8.61
CA MET A 29 -13.88 -6.91 8.13
C MET A 29 -13.05 -7.63 9.21
N GLU A 30 -13.51 -7.66 10.46
CA GLU A 30 -12.83 -8.30 11.61
C GLU A 30 -12.41 -9.75 11.31
N PRO A 31 -13.23 -10.61 10.67
CA PRO A 31 -12.83 -11.99 10.38
C PRO A 31 -11.57 -12.11 9.50
N PHE A 32 -11.32 -11.14 8.62
CA PHE A 32 -10.11 -11.13 7.79
C PHE A 32 -8.85 -10.81 8.63
N VAL A 33 -9.01 -9.98 9.66
CA VAL A 33 -7.93 -9.64 10.60
C VAL A 33 -7.64 -10.79 11.54
N ASP A 34 -8.68 -11.50 12.00
CA ASP A 34 -8.55 -12.70 12.82
C ASP A 34 -7.75 -13.79 12.10
N GLU A 35 -8.05 -14.04 10.82
CA GLU A 35 -7.29 -15.01 10.01
C GLU A 35 -5.80 -14.64 9.92
N CYS A 36 -5.49 -13.36 9.68
CA CYS A 36 -4.10 -12.89 9.69
C CYS A 36 -3.45 -13.04 11.07
N SER A 37 -4.22 -12.82 12.14
CA SER A 37 -3.72 -12.88 13.52
C SER A 37 -3.35 -14.32 13.90
N ASP A 38 -4.15 -15.30 13.50
CA ASP A 38 -3.84 -16.71 13.72
C ASP A 38 -2.52 -17.11 13.03
N ILE A 39 -2.33 -16.69 11.78
CA ILE A 39 -1.10 -16.96 11.01
C ILE A 39 0.12 -16.29 11.67
N PHE A 40 -0.03 -15.05 12.12
CA PHE A 40 1.02 -14.35 12.85
C PHE A 40 1.40 -15.09 14.13
N LEU A 41 0.40 -15.50 14.93
CA LEU A 41 0.61 -16.21 16.19
C LEU A 41 1.28 -17.57 15.98
N ASP A 42 0.87 -18.30 14.94
CA ASP A 42 1.49 -19.57 14.59
C ASP A 42 2.94 -19.38 14.14
N ALA A 43 3.24 -18.36 13.33
CA ALA A 43 4.62 -18.04 12.98
C ALA A 43 5.47 -17.65 14.20
N MET A 44 4.91 -16.89 15.15
CA MET A 44 5.60 -16.54 16.40
C MET A 44 5.86 -17.76 17.30
N ARG A 45 4.93 -18.73 17.33
CA ARG A 45 5.12 -20.00 18.05
C ARG A 45 6.22 -20.84 17.40
N ASP A 46 6.25 -20.92 16.07
CA ASP A 46 7.27 -21.65 15.33
C ASP A 46 8.68 -21.07 15.53
N LEU A 47 8.76 -19.76 15.73
CA LEU A 47 9.99 -19.02 15.96
C LEU A 47 10.35 -18.86 17.44
N ALA A 48 9.62 -19.51 18.34
CA ALA A 48 9.85 -19.40 19.77
C ALA A 48 11.31 -19.79 20.13
N GLY A 49 12.00 -18.90 20.84
CA GLY A 49 13.41 -19.08 21.21
C GLY A 49 14.41 -18.62 20.16
N THR A 50 13.97 -18.13 19.00
CA THR A 50 14.82 -17.43 18.03
C THR A 50 14.63 -15.91 18.13
N PRO A 51 15.71 -15.10 18.00
CA PRO A 51 15.58 -13.66 17.86
C PRO A 51 14.80 -13.34 16.58
N VAL A 52 13.76 -12.52 16.71
CA VAL A 52 12.93 -12.04 15.59
C VAL A 52 12.87 -10.51 15.61
N ASP A 53 12.92 -9.89 14.43
CA ASP A 53 12.60 -8.47 14.30
C ASP A 53 11.08 -8.30 14.27
N LEU A 54 10.49 -7.90 15.39
CA LEU A 54 9.06 -7.67 15.48
C LEU A 54 8.59 -6.51 14.59
N GLY A 55 9.46 -5.55 14.24
CA GLY A 55 9.11 -4.46 13.33
C GLY A 55 8.79 -5.01 11.94
N GLU A 56 9.71 -5.81 11.38
CA GLU A 56 9.54 -6.46 10.08
C GLU A 56 8.31 -7.39 10.06
N TRP A 57 8.13 -8.19 11.11
CA TRP A 57 6.97 -9.09 11.24
C TRP A 57 5.64 -8.35 11.33
N LEU A 58 5.58 -7.23 12.06
CA LEU A 58 4.38 -6.39 12.13
C LEU A 58 4.12 -5.67 10.79
N GLN A 59 5.16 -5.32 10.05
CA GLN A 59 5.05 -4.76 8.70
C GLN A 59 4.43 -5.79 7.75
N TRP A 60 4.94 -7.03 7.73
CA TRP A 60 4.37 -8.15 6.97
C TRP A 60 2.92 -8.44 7.34
N TYR A 61 2.61 -8.48 8.63
CA TYR A 61 1.24 -8.63 9.13
C TYR A 61 0.32 -7.52 8.60
N ALA A 62 0.76 -6.25 8.66
CA ALA A 62 -0.02 -5.13 8.16
C ALA A 62 -0.28 -5.20 6.65
N PHE A 63 0.69 -5.68 5.86
CA PHE A 63 0.51 -5.91 4.42
C PHE A 63 -0.50 -7.02 4.12
N ASP A 64 -0.45 -8.13 4.85
CA ASP A 64 -1.40 -9.21 4.66
C ASP A 64 -2.81 -8.83 5.12
N VAL A 65 -2.96 -8.11 6.25
CA VAL A 65 -4.24 -7.56 6.71
C VAL A 65 -4.83 -6.61 5.67
N ILE A 66 -4.06 -5.65 5.15
CA ILE A 66 -4.60 -4.68 4.18
C ILE A 66 -5.00 -5.36 2.87
N GLY A 67 -4.25 -6.39 2.44
CA GLY A 67 -4.62 -7.24 1.31
C GLY A 67 -5.94 -7.97 1.56
N ALA A 68 -6.10 -8.58 2.74
CA ALA A 68 -7.29 -9.33 3.10
C ALA A 68 -8.54 -8.44 3.15
N ILE A 69 -8.49 -7.28 3.81
CA ILE A 69 -9.65 -6.39 3.93
C ILE A 69 -9.92 -5.58 2.64
N THR A 70 -8.96 -5.49 1.72
CA THR A 70 -9.11 -4.75 0.46
C THR A 70 -9.51 -5.63 -0.71
N PHE A 71 -8.91 -6.83 -0.85
CA PHE A 71 -9.06 -7.73 -1.99
C PHE A 71 -9.51 -9.14 -1.58
N ARG A 72 -9.89 -9.38 -0.32
CA ARG A 72 -10.13 -10.73 0.23
C ARG A 72 -9.00 -11.71 -0.06
N GLN A 73 -7.78 -11.19 -0.13
CA GLN A 73 -6.60 -11.98 -0.45
C GLN A 73 -5.40 -11.45 0.30
N ARG A 74 -4.73 -12.35 1.02
CA ARG A 74 -3.41 -12.10 1.62
C ARG A 74 -2.34 -12.19 0.53
N PHE A 75 -1.28 -11.38 0.65
CA PHE A 75 -0.15 -11.41 -0.29
C PHE A 75 0.83 -12.55 0.08
N GLY A 76 0.79 -12.98 1.34
CA GLY A 76 1.54 -14.09 1.91
C GLY A 76 2.91 -13.66 2.43
N PHE A 77 3.04 -12.46 2.97
CA PHE A 77 4.29 -11.98 3.55
C PHE A 77 4.69 -12.82 4.76
N MET A 78 3.73 -13.14 5.64
CA MET A 78 4.00 -13.90 6.86
C MET A 78 4.39 -15.36 6.57
N GLU A 79 3.77 -16.01 5.59
CA GLU A 79 4.12 -17.39 5.24
C GLU A 79 5.42 -17.48 4.47
N LYS A 80 5.69 -16.53 3.58
CA LYS A 80 6.93 -16.51 2.79
C LYS A 80 8.11 -15.89 3.56
N ARG A 81 7.84 -15.15 4.64
CA ARG A 81 8.83 -14.47 5.50
C ARG A 81 9.80 -13.58 4.71
N GLN A 82 9.25 -12.83 3.75
CA GLN A 82 10.03 -11.96 2.85
C GLN A 82 9.15 -10.89 2.21
N ASP A 83 9.77 -9.87 1.62
CA ASP A 83 9.09 -8.88 0.78
C ASP A 83 8.53 -9.55 -0.51
N VAL A 84 7.21 -9.76 -0.53
CA VAL A 84 6.52 -10.42 -1.63
C VAL A 84 6.49 -9.51 -2.84
N GLU A 85 7.06 -9.98 -3.95
CA GLU A 85 7.14 -9.26 -5.23
C GLU A 85 7.86 -7.90 -5.16
N ASN A 86 8.67 -7.66 -4.11
CA ASN A 86 9.34 -6.38 -3.83
C ASN A 86 8.34 -5.21 -3.67
N MET A 87 7.24 -5.47 -2.98
CA MET A 87 6.16 -4.52 -2.81
C MET A 87 6.51 -3.48 -1.74
N ILE A 88 7.12 -3.90 -0.63
CA ILE A 88 7.60 -2.99 0.43
C ILE A 88 8.67 -2.08 -0.17
N SER A 89 9.73 -2.67 -0.74
CA SER A 89 10.84 -1.91 -1.30
C SER A 89 10.38 -0.98 -2.45
N GLY A 90 9.41 -1.44 -3.24
CA GLY A 90 8.78 -0.65 -4.29
C GLY A 90 8.06 0.57 -3.72
N ILE A 91 7.16 0.40 -2.74
CA ILE A 91 6.43 1.53 -2.16
C ILE A 91 7.40 2.50 -1.47
N GLU A 92 8.37 2.02 -0.71
CA GLU A 92 9.40 2.86 -0.07
C GLU A 92 10.18 3.69 -1.07
N THR A 93 10.61 3.09 -2.18
CA THR A 93 11.30 3.81 -3.27
C THR A 93 10.42 4.93 -3.83
N GLY A 94 9.12 4.65 -4.03
CA GLY A 94 8.16 5.66 -4.48
C GLY A 94 7.96 6.79 -3.48
N LEU A 95 7.90 6.47 -2.18
CA LEU A 95 7.77 7.44 -1.09
C LEU A 95 9.02 8.32 -0.98
N TRP A 96 10.22 7.73 -1.05
CA TRP A 96 11.49 8.47 -1.10
C TRP A 96 11.59 9.39 -2.31
N TYR A 97 11.23 8.90 -3.49
CA TYR A 97 11.17 9.72 -4.68
C TYR A 97 10.20 10.90 -4.50
N GLY A 98 9.03 10.63 -3.93
CA GLY A 98 8.02 11.64 -3.61
C GLY A 98 8.54 12.68 -2.61
N ALA A 99 9.27 12.28 -1.57
CA ALA A 99 9.89 13.19 -0.61
C ALA A 99 10.91 14.11 -1.28
N LEU A 100 11.82 13.54 -2.09
CA LEU A 100 12.86 14.31 -2.79
C LEU A 100 12.27 15.35 -3.75
N VAL A 101 11.33 14.92 -4.58
CA VAL A 101 10.66 15.82 -5.54
C VAL A 101 9.74 16.80 -4.84
N GLY A 102 9.14 16.42 -3.72
CA GLY A 102 8.32 17.31 -2.89
C GLY A 102 9.11 18.50 -2.36
N GLN A 103 10.38 18.30 -1.98
CA GLN A 103 11.27 19.38 -1.55
C GLN A 103 11.78 20.22 -2.72
N VAL A 104 12.12 19.59 -3.85
CA VAL A 104 12.64 20.29 -5.03
C VAL A 104 11.85 19.88 -6.28
N PRO A 105 10.76 20.59 -6.61
CA PRO A 105 9.87 20.23 -7.72
C PRO A 105 10.59 20.14 -9.08
N GLY A 106 11.66 20.92 -9.28
CA GLY A 106 12.47 20.90 -10.50
C GLY A 106 13.19 19.57 -10.75
N LEU A 107 13.42 18.76 -9.72
CA LEU A 107 14.03 17.43 -9.86
C LEU A 107 13.12 16.46 -10.61
N HIS A 108 11.79 16.62 -10.53
CA HIS A 108 10.87 15.77 -11.29
C HIS A 108 11.14 15.86 -12.79
N ALA A 109 11.29 17.09 -13.31
CA ALA A 109 11.50 17.36 -14.73
C ALA A 109 12.86 16.85 -15.25
N LEU A 110 13.80 16.54 -14.36
CA LEU A 110 15.11 15.98 -14.70
C LEU A 110 15.14 14.44 -14.53
N LEU A 111 14.40 13.91 -13.55
CA LEU A 111 14.31 12.48 -13.22
C LEU A 111 13.15 11.81 -13.98
N LEU A 112 12.17 11.24 -13.26
CA LEU A 112 11.06 10.47 -13.83
C LEU A 112 10.07 11.29 -14.70
N GLY A 113 10.20 12.62 -14.75
CA GLY A 113 9.41 13.47 -15.64
C GLY A 113 9.83 13.40 -17.11
N GLN A 114 11.02 12.85 -17.39
CA GLN A 114 11.51 12.63 -18.75
C GLN A 114 11.21 11.20 -19.21
N GLN A 115 10.50 11.05 -20.33
CA GLN A 115 10.12 9.73 -20.87
C GLN A 115 11.32 8.81 -21.13
N TRP A 116 12.49 9.37 -21.46
CA TRP A 116 13.69 8.57 -21.70
C TRP A 116 14.26 7.94 -20.43
N VAL A 117 14.12 8.59 -19.27
CA VAL A 117 14.54 8.05 -17.96
C VAL A 117 13.67 6.86 -17.59
N MET A 118 12.35 7.00 -17.78
CA MET A 118 11.39 5.89 -17.58
C MET A 118 11.70 4.72 -18.51
N ASN A 119 11.94 4.99 -19.79
CA ASN A 119 12.29 3.95 -20.77
C ASN A 119 13.66 3.28 -20.46
N LEU A 120 14.60 4.00 -19.85
CA LEU A 120 15.88 3.44 -19.41
C LEU A 120 15.70 2.53 -18.18
N LEU A 121 14.91 2.97 -17.20
CA LEU A 121 14.55 2.18 -16.02
C LEU A 121 13.86 0.87 -16.41
N ASP A 122 12.95 0.91 -17.39
CA ASP A 122 12.26 -0.28 -17.90
C ASP A 122 13.20 -1.24 -18.65
N ARG A 123 14.28 -0.74 -19.27
CA ARG A 123 15.21 -1.55 -20.06
C ARG A 123 16.37 -2.17 -19.27
N VAL A 124 16.68 -1.63 -18.10
CA VAL A 124 17.78 -2.13 -17.27
C VAL A 124 17.21 -2.98 -16.14
N PRO A 125 17.32 -4.32 -16.18
CA PRO A 125 16.73 -5.21 -15.17
C PRO A 125 17.16 -4.88 -13.73
N ALA A 126 18.41 -4.45 -13.54
CA ALA A 126 18.93 -4.04 -12.24
C ALA A 126 18.24 -2.78 -11.67
N LEU A 127 17.68 -1.92 -12.54
CA LEU A 127 16.99 -0.69 -12.13
C LEU A 127 15.47 -0.85 -12.07
N GLN A 128 14.91 -1.95 -12.59
CA GLN A 128 13.48 -2.28 -12.44
C GLN A 128 13.07 -2.52 -10.99
N ALA A 129 14.01 -2.88 -10.11
CA ALA A 129 13.79 -2.93 -8.66
C ALA A 129 13.45 -1.55 -8.07
N VAL A 130 13.98 -0.49 -8.67
CA VAL A 130 13.79 0.92 -8.28
C VAL A 130 12.56 1.53 -8.98
N HIS A 131 11.76 0.73 -9.71
CA HIS A 131 10.60 1.21 -10.44
C HIS A 131 9.30 0.91 -9.69
N PRO A 132 8.84 1.84 -8.83
CA PRO A 132 7.82 1.54 -7.83
C PRO A 132 6.43 1.33 -8.45
N ILE A 133 6.10 2.08 -9.51
CA ILE A 133 4.73 2.22 -9.98
C ILE A 133 4.21 1.01 -10.76
N PRO A 134 4.93 0.42 -11.73
CA PRO A 134 4.38 -0.70 -12.51
C PRO A 134 4.21 -1.99 -11.73
N LYS A 135 4.97 -2.20 -10.65
CA LYS A 135 4.86 -3.42 -9.85
C LYS A 135 3.64 -3.38 -8.94
N ILE A 136 3.44 -2.30 -8.18
CA ILE A 136 2.26 -2.18 -7.30
C ILE A 136 0.97 -2.12 -8.13
N THR A 137 0.98 -1.43 -9.27
CA THR A 137 -0.17 -1.43 -10.19
C THR A 137 -0.44 -2.81 -10.80
N ARG A 138 0.59 -3.63 -11.04
CA ARG A 138 0.42 -5.03 -11.47
C ARG A 138 -0.16 -5.88 -10.34
N VAL A 139 0.40 -5.85 -9.14
CA VAL A 139 -0.13 -6.55 -7.96
C VAL A 139 -1.60 -6.18 -7.74
N LEU A 140 -1.92 -4.89 -7.82
CA LEU A 140 -3.30 -4.40 -7.73
C LEU A 140 -4.20 -4.97 -8.84
N LYS A 141 -3.73 -4.95 -10.09
CA LYS A 141 -4.48 -5.47 -11.23
C LYS A 141 -4.73 -6.97 -11.10
N ASP A 142 -3.70 -7.72 -10.72
CA ASP A 142 -3.76 -9.17 -10.55
C ASP A 142 -4.69 -9.55 -9.38
N ALA A 143 -4.66 -8.78 -8.28
CA ALA A 143 -5.58 -8.96 -7.15
C ALA A 143 -7.04 -8.68 -7.56
N ILE A 144 -7.29 -7.61 -8.33
CA ILE A 144 -8.64 -7.29 -8.84
C ILE A 144 -9.13 -8.38 -9.81
N GLU A 145 -8.29 -8.82 -10.75
CA GLU A 145 -8.65 -9.87 -11.71
C GLU A 145 -8.97 -11.19 -11.02
N LYS A 146 -8.16 -11.57 -10.03
CA LYS A 146 -8.40 -12.77 -9.23
C LYS A 146 -9.69 -12.66 -8.43
N TYR A 147 -9.95 -11.50 -7.80
CA TYR A 147 -11.20 -11.23 -7.10
C TYR A 147 -12.42 -11.40 -8.02
N ASP A 148 -12.33 -10.90 -9.26
CA ASP A 148 -13.40 -10.99 -10.26
C ASP A 148 -13.66 -12.41 -10.75
N GLY A 149 -12.61 -13.24 -10.78
CA GLY A 149 -12.71 -14.65 -11.16
C GLY A 149 -13.37 -15.53 -10.10
N THR A 150 -13.40 -15.12 -8.83
CA THR A 150 -13.85 -15.96 -7.69
C THR A 150 -15.20 -15.55 -7.11
N ARG A 151 -16.09 -14.96 -7.92
CA ARG A 151 -17.37 -14.33 -7.54
C ARG A 151 -18.16 -15.10 -6.49
N ASP A 152 -18.05 -14.66 -5.24
CA ASP A 152 -18.86 -15.13 -4.13
C ASP A 152 -19.89 -14.05 -3.77
N GLU A 153 -21.14 -14.25 -4.19
CA GLU A 153 -22.22 -13.24 -4.13
C GLU A 153 -22.75 -13.00 -2.70
N GLY A 154 -22.20 -13.69 -1.68
CA GLY A 154 -22.67 -13.62 -0.29
C GLY A 154 -21.63 -13.25 0.78
N GLY A 155 -20.37 -12.96 0.41
CA GLY A 155 -19.28 -12.78 1.39
C GLY A 155 -19.20 -11.39 2.06
N ALA A 156 -18.55 -11.34 3.23
CA ALA A 156 -18.30 -10.16 4.07
C ALA A 156 -17.78 -8.91 3.33
N GLN A 157 -18.22 -7.70 3.70
CA GLN A 157 -17.92 -6.47 2.95
C GLN A 157 -16.46 -6.02 3.05
N ASP A 158 -15.65 -6.30 2.04
CA ASP A 158 -14.29 -5.74 1.84
C ASP A 158 -14.32 -4.36 1.13
N PHE A 159 -13.19 -3.64 1.12
CA PHE A 159 -13.13 -2.32 0.48
C PHE A 159 -13.41 -2.33 -1.01
N LEU A 160 -12.95 -3.33 -1.78
CA LEU A 160 -13.19 -3.39 -3.22
C LEU A 160 -14.69 -3.54 -3.52
N ALA A 161 -15.38 -4.44 -2.83
CA ALA A 161 -16.83 -4.57 -2.91
C ALA A 161 -17.54 -3.27 -2.52
N GLN A 162 -17.12 -2.65 -1.42
CA GLN A 162 -17.71 -1.41 -0.95
C GLN A 162 -17.51 -0.24 -1.93
N PHE A 163 -16.33 -0.10 -2.53
CA PHE A 163 -16.05 0.96 -3.51
C PHE A 163 -16.77 0.72 -4.84
N ARG A 164 -16.84 -0.52 -5.31
CA ARG A 164 -17.66 -0.86 -6.49
C ARG A 164 -19.13 -0.61 -6.27
N SER A 165 -19.65 -0.92 -5.07
CA SER A 165 -21.04 -0.61 -4.73
C SER A 165 -21.33 0.90 -4.81
N GLU A 166 -20.36 1.75 -4.46
CA GLU A 166 -20.49 3.21 -4.56
C GLU A 166 -20.40 3.69 -6.02
N GLN A 167 -19.49 3.10 -6.81
CA GLN A 167 -19.35 3.37 -8.25
C GLN A 167 -20.64 3.03 -9.03
N VAL A 168 -21.26 1.88 -8.76
CA VAL A 168 -22.53 1.49 -9.40
C VAL A 168 -23.67 2.42 -9.00
N LYS A 169 -23.71 2.87 -7.73
CA LYS A 169 -24.74 3.80 -7.25
C LYS A 169 -24.59 5.19 -7.86
N ASN A 170 -23.36 5.66 -8.02
CA ASN A 170 -23.08 6.99 -8.55
C ASN A 170 -21.69 7.05 -9.18
N GLU A 171 -21.62 6.86 -10.50
CA GLU A 171 -20.38 6.93 -11.26
C GLU A 171 -19.70 8.30 -11.16
N SER A 172 -20.47 9.39 -11.04
CA SER A 172 -19.91 10.73 -10.86
C SER A 172 -19.29 10.92 -9.48
N ARG A 173 -19.57 10.03 -8.52
CA ARG A 173 -18.99 10.06 -7.16
C ARG A 173 -17.74 9.19 -7.04
N MET A 174 -17.59 8.19 -7.90
CA MET A 174 -16.46 7.26 -7.89
C MET A 174 -16.17 6.80 -9.31
N SER A 175 -15.26 7.49 -10.01
CA SER A 175 -14.80 7.03 -11.32
C SER A 175 -13.91 5.79 -11.18
N GLN A 176 -13.66 5.06 -12.28
CA GLN A 176 -12.72 3.93 -12.26
C GLN A 176 -11.32 4.34 -11.82
N ARG A 177 -10.89 5.53 -12.20
CA ARG A 177 -9.61 6.10 -11.77
C ARG A 177 -9.60 6.33 -10.26
N ASP A 178 -10.69 6.83 -9.69
CA ASP A 178 -10.78 7.10 -8.25
C ASP A 178 -10.82 5.82 -7.45
N LEU A 179 -11.56 4.82 -7.92
CA LEU A 179 -11.57 3.48 -7.33
C LEU A 179 -10.15 2.90 -7.25
N ILE A 180 -9.41 2.89 -8.37
CA ILE A 180 -8.02 2.41 -8.40
C ILE A 180 -7.14 3.25 -7.46
N ASN A 181 -7.29 4.57 -7.47
CA ASN A 181 -6.54 5.45 -6.58
C ASN A 181 -6.82 5.14 -5.10
N HIS A 182 -8.06 4.87 -4.72
CA HIS A 182 -8.42 4.55 -3.33
C HIS A 182 -7.85 3.20 -2.89
N LEU A 183 -7.96 2.18 -3.73
CA LEU A 183 -7.35 0.86 -3.46
C LEU A 183 -5.83 0.95 -3.35
N MET A 184 -5.19 1.76 -4.20
CA MET A 184 -3.76 2.01 -4.14
C MET A 184 -3.35 2.73 -2.85
N ASN A 185 -4.14 3.72 -2.40
CA ASN A 185 -3.85 4.43 -1.16
C ASN A 185 -3.93 3.49 0.06
N ASN A 186 -4.84 2.51 0.07
CA ASN A 186 -4.91 1.51 1.14
C ASN A 186 -3.59 0.76 1.28
N LEU A 187 -3.00 0.30 0.17
CA LEU A 187 -1.72 -0.44 0.17
C LEU A 187 -0.53 0.38 0.66
N GLN A 188 -0.62 1.72 0.64
CA GLN A 188 0.44 2.60 1.15
C GLN A 188 0.35 2.79 2.67
N VAL A 189 -0.80 2.49 3.29
CA VAL A 189 -1.04 2.74 4.73
C VAL A 189 -0.04 2.02 5.64
N PRO A 190 0.29 0.73 5.44
CA PRO A 190 1.25 0.03 6.30
C PRO A 190 2.61 0.73 6.41
N LEU A 191 3.01 1.51 5.40
CA LEU A 191 4.31 2.18 5.34
C LEU A 191 4.29 3.64 5.79
N LEU A 192 3.11 4.22 6.03
CA LEU A 192 3.01 5.64 6.41
C LEU A 192 3.60 5.92 7.79
N GLY A 193 3.51 4.99 8.74
CA GLY A 193 4.07 5.17 10.09
C GLY A 193 5.59 5.29 10.06
N GLU A 194 6.25 4.31 9.44
CA GLU A 194 7.71 4.29 9.30
C GLU A 194 8.23 5.46 8.46
N PHE A 195 7.52 5.82 7.39
CA PHE A 195 7.91 6.94 6.54
C PHE A 195 7.83 8.30 7.25
N LEU A 196 6.81 8.52 8.09
CA LEU A 196 6.71 9.76 8.88
C LEU A 196 7.80 9.85 9.95
N HIS A 197 8.15 8.73 10.58
CA HIS A 197 9.29 8.66 11.49
C HIS A 197 10.60 8.97 10.76
N LEU A 198 10.80 8.41 9.56
CA LEU A 198 11.98 8.62 8.72
C LEU A 198 12.14 10.09 8.27
N ILE A 199 11.05 10.75 7.88
CA ILE A 199 11.05 12.19 7.53
C ILE A 199 11.34 13.06 8.75
N SER A 200 10.72 12.73 9.89
CA SER A 200 10.97 13.42 11.16
C SER A 200 12.44 13.30 11.56
N ASP A 201 13.00 12.11 11.45
CA ASP A 201 14.39 11.82 11.77
C ASP A 201 15.37 12.53 10.82
N TRP A 202 15.04 12.60 9.52
CA TRP A 202 15.81 13.35 8.53
C TRP A 202 15.83 14.86 8.81
N HIS A 203 14.68 15.42 9.21
CA HIS A 203 14.58 16.84 9.56
C HIS A 203 15.23 17.20 10.90
N THR A 204 15.27 16.26 11.84
CA THR A 204 15.85 16.48 13.19
C THR A 204 17.35 16.17 13.25
N GLY A 205 17.91 15.51 12.23
CA GLY A 205 19.34 15.20 12.17
C GLY A 205 19.79 14.17 13.21
N SER A 206 18.88 13.31 13.67
CA SER A 206 19.19 12.30 14.70
C SER A 206 20.26 11.30 14.19
N PRO A 207 21.41 11.17 14.88
CA PRO A 207 22.47 10.22 14.51
C PRO A 207 22.04 8.75 14.53
N GLU A 208 20.94 8.41 15.23
CA GLU A 208 20.41 7.03 15.29
C GLU A 208 19.72 6.61 13.99
N ALA A 209 19.10 7.55 13.27
CA ALA A 209 18.39 7.27 12.02
C ALA A 209 19.34 6.99 10.85
N ILE A 210 20.49 7.66 10.81
CA ILE A 210 21.55 7.39 9.83
C ILE A 210 22.15 5.98 10.03
N ARG A 211 22.20 5.48 11.28
CA ARG A 211 22.66 4.11 11.56
C ARG A 211 21.69 3.04 11.08
N ARG A 212 20.37 3.29 11.15
CA ARG A 212 19.34 2.36 10.64
C ARG A 212 19.32 2.25 9.11
N LEU A 213 19.85 3.25 8.40
CA LEU A 213 19.99 3.24 6.92
C LEU A 213 21.27 2.52 6.45
N SER A 214 22.09 1.97 7.36
CA SER A 214 23.41 1.41 7.06
C SER A 214 23.58 -0.08 7.39
N LEU A 215 22.47 -0.78 7.67
CA LEU A 215 22.40 -2.23 7.85
C LEU A 215 21.25 -2.78 7.01
#